data_AF-A0AAE0UAY0-F1
#
_entry.id   AF-A0AAE0UAY0-F1
#
_cell.length_a   1.000
_cell.length_b   1.000
_cell.length_c   1.000
_cell.angle_alpha   90.00
_cell.angle_beta   90.00
_cell.angle_gamma   90.00
#
_symmetry.space_group_name_H-M   'P 1'
#
loop_
_entity.id
_entity.type
_entity.pdbx_description
1 polymer ?
#
loop_
_entity_poly.entity_id
_entity_poly.type
_entity_poly.pdbx_seq_one_letter_code
_entity_poly.pdbx_strand_id
1 'polypeptide(L)'
;SPPSRPISPISPHPSPGPCPRQPSVKTIPKECNASNTASFTTNKKPTHIEVASLYQFIYDRIDDLKILTGALCERIIALEDTVATLSEKDTMETFMKKACDMAMEGHLIGILGEKFAETGTKIVERGADVGVDD
;
A
#
# COMPACT_ATOMS: atom_id res chain seq x y z
N SER A 1 44.58 -24.11 26.01
CA SER A 1 43.30 -24.27 26.74
C SER A 1 42.17 -23.78 25.85
N PRO A 2 41.18 -24.62 25.52
CA PRO A 2 40.09 -24.26 24.62
C PRO A 2 38.97 -23.50 25.36
N PRO A 3 38.21 -22.62 24.69
CA PRO A 3 37.09 -21.92 25.31
C PRO A 3 35.91 -22.87 25.53
N SER A 4 35.42 -22.87 26.76
CA SER A 4 34.22 -23.58 27.20
C SER A 4 32.99 -22.70 27.01
N ARG A 5 32.04 -23.11 26.15
CA ARG A 5 30.58 -23.12 26.41
C ARG A 5 29.79 -23.67 25.22
N PRO A 6 28.59 -24.23 25.47
CA PRO A 6 27.90 -25.12 24.55
C PRO A 6 26.98 -24.39 23.57
N ILE A 7 26.91 -24.96 22.37
CA ILE A 7 25.96 -24.65 21.30
C ILE A 7 24.55 -25.06 21.78
N SER A 8 23.62 -24.11 21.79
CA SER A 8 22.20 -24.40 22.02
C SER A 8 21.61 -25.16 20.82
N PRO A 9 20.72 -26.15 21.05
CA PRO A 9 20.19 -26.97 19.97
C PRO A 9 19.25 -26.17 19.06
N ILE A 10 19.40 -26.40 17.76
CA ILE A 10 18.57 -25.90 16.67
C ILE A 10 17.13 -26.33 16.94
N SER A 11 16.24 -25.37 17.15
CA SER A 11 14.81 -25.62 17.26
C SER A 11 14.25 -25.99 15.87
N PRO A 12 13.46 -27.05 15.73
CA PRO A 12 12.85 -27.41 14.46
C PRO A 12 11.80 -26.37 14.06
N HIS A 13 11.97 -25.80 12.87
CA HIS A 13 11.02 -24.89 12.24
C HIS A 13 9.71 -25.67 11.94
N PRO A 14 8.53 -25.20 12.38
CA PRO A 14 7.28 -25.84 12.01
C PRO A 14 6.96 -25.55 10.53
N SER A 15 6.46 -26.58 9.83
CA SER A 15 6.02 -26.52 8.44
C SER A 15 4.89 -25.50 8.22
N PRO A 16 4.78 -24.85 7.05
CA PRO A 16 3.65 -23.98 6.75
C PRO A 16 2.36 -24.81 6.68
N GLY A 17 1.39 -24.47 7.53
CA GLY A 17 0.04 -25.03 7.49
C GLY A 17 -0.76 -24.57 6.27
N PRO A 18 -1.92 -25.18 6.00
CA PRO A 18 -2.72 -24.88 4.82
C PRO A 18 -3.41 -23.51 4.92
N CYS A 19 -3.62 -22.87 3.75
CA CYS A 19 -4.31 -21.59 3.61
C CYS A 19 -5.70 -21.58 4.27
N PRO A 20 -6.12 -20.45 4.89
CA PRO A 20 -7.45 -20.34 5.47
C PRO A 20 -8.53 -20.36 4.38
N ARG A 21 -9.59 -21.16 4.61
CA ARG A 21 -10.82 -21.19 3.80
C ARG A 21 -11.57 -19.87 3.94
N GLN A 22 -12.07 -19.35 2.82
CA GLN A 22 -12.99 -18.21 2.79
C GLN A 22 -14.24 -18.48 3.66
N PRO A 23 -14.74 -17.49 4.43
CA PRO A 23 -16.06 -17.56 5.03
C PRO A 23 -17.13 -17.44 3.95
N SER A 24 -18.11 -18.35 3.94
CA SER A 24 -19.32 -18.18 3.13
C SER A 24 -20.27 -17.20 3.83
N VAL A 25 -20.62 -16.12 3.14
CA VAL A 25 -21.58 -15.14 3.65
C VAL A 25 -22.99 -15.61 3.32
N LYS A 26 -23.77 -15.96 4.35
CA LYS A 26 -25.24 -15.98 4.31
C LYS A 26 -25.75 -14.83 5.20
N THR A 27 -26.38 -13.83 4.60
CA THR A 27 -27.21 -12.84 5.31
C THR A 27 -28.27 -12.32 4.33
N ILE A 28 -29.51 -12.83 4.39
CA ILE A 28 -30.74 -12.21 4.94
C ILE A 28 -31.06 -10.81 4.36
N PRO A 29 -32.26 -10.58 3.77
CA PRO A 29 -32.65 -9.30 3.22
C PRO A 29 -32.95 -8.29 4.33
N LYS A 30 -32.38 -7.09 4.23
CA LYS A 30 -32.85 -5.92 4.99
C LYS A 30 -33.53 -4.96 4.02
N GLU A 31 -34.85 -4.90 4.11
CA GLU A 31 -35.59 -3.69 3.74
C GLU A 31 -35.00 -2.52 4.53
N CYS A 32 -34.60 -1.47 3.82
CA CYS A 32 -34.35 -0.18 4.41
C CYS A 32 -35.29 0.80 3.72
N ASN A 33 -36.25 1.31 4.49
CA ASN A 33 -37.17 2.35 4.08
C ASN A 33 -36.40 3.50 3.42
N ALA A 34 -36.87 3.92 2.24
CA ALA A 34 -36.48 5.19 1.63
C ALA A 34 -36.88 6.32 2.59
N SER A 35 -35.93 6.75 3.42
CA SER A 35 -36.04 7.94 4.24
C SER A 35 -35.37 9.08 3.48
N ASN A 36 -36.20 9.95 2.92
CA ASN A 36 -35.91 11.27 2.35
C ASN A 36 -34.44 11.74 2.44
N THR A 37 -33.63 11.41 1.44
CA THR A 37 -32.47 12.24 1.10
C THR A 37 -32.99 13.48 0.39
N ALA A 38 -33.26 14.53 1.16
CA ALA A 38 -33.32 15.87 0.62
C ALA A 38 -31.97 16.15 -0.05
N SER A 39 -31.95 16.12 -1.39
CA SER A 39 -30.82 16.60 -2.17
C SER A 39 -30.73 18.11 -1.97
N PHE A 40 -29.96 18.54 -0.97
CA PHE A 40 -29.55 19.94 -0.85
C PHE A 40 -28.41 20.17 -1.85
N THR A 41 -28.75 20.27 -3.13
CA THR A 41 -27.90 20.99 -4.09
C THR A 41 -28.01 22.48 -3.79
N THR A 42 -27.41 22.91 -2.68
CA THR A 42 -27.17 24.34 -2.44
C THR A 42 -25.75 24.62 -2.84
N ASN A 43 -25.58 25.48 -3.86
CA ASN A 43 -24.36 26.21 -4.18
C ASN A 43 -23.94 27.07 -2.98
N LYS A 44 -23.54 26.43 -1.89
CA LYS A 44 -23.13 27.10 -0.67
C LYS A 44 -21.62 27.30 -0.78
N LYS A 45 -21.23 28.57 -0.85
CA LYS A 45 -19.81 28.93 -0.83
C LYS A 45 -19.16 28.32 0.43
N PRO A 46 -18.02 27.62 0.31
CA PRO A 46 -17.36 27.04 1.46
C PRO A 46 -17.03 28.10 2.51
N THR A 47 -17.20 27.72 3.76
CA THR A 47 -16.86 28.55 4.92
C THR A 47 -15.35 28.54 5.15
N HIS A 48 -14.83 29.55 5.83
CA HIS A 48 -13.40 29.63 6.18
C HIS A 48 -12.91 28.41 6.96
N ILE A 49 -13.75 27.83 7.83
CA ILE A 49 -13.41 26.64 8.62
C ILE A 49 -13.26 25.41 7.73
N GLU A 50 -14.16 25.24 6.75
CA GLU A 50 -14.10 24.13 5.79
C GLU A 50 -12.84 24.23 4.91
N VAL A 51 -12.50 25.43 4.44
CA VAL A 51 -11.29 25.69 3.67
C VAL A 51 -10.02 25.43 4.49
N ALA A 52 -9.95 25.93 5.73
CA ALA A 52 -8.80 25.71 6.60
C ALA A 52 -8.61 24.22 6.94
N SER A 53 -9.70 23.50 7.18
CA SER A 53 -9.69 22.04 7.39
C SER A 53 -9.18 21.29 6.16
N LEU A 54 -9.59 21.71 4.96
CA LEU A 54 -9.08 21.15 3.70
C LEU A 54 -7.57 21.36 3.54
N TYR A 55 -7.07 22.56 3.82
CA TYR A 55 -5.62 22.84 3.76
C TYR A 55 -4.83 21.94 4.71
N GLN A 56 -5.30 21.78 5.95
CA GLN A 56 -4.63 20.90 6.91
C GLN A 56 -4.64 19.45 6.42
N PHE A 57 -5.78 18.97 5.93
CA PHE A 57 -5.89 17.63 5.37
C PHE A 57 -4.92 17.41 4.20
N ILE A 58 -4.88 18.33 3.23
CA ILE A 58 -3.97 18.25 2.08
C ILE A 58 -2.51 18.24 2.55
N TYR A 59 -2.17 19.10 3.51
CA TYR A 59 -0.82 19.17 4.06
C TYR A 59 -0.37 17.82 4.64
N ASP A 60 -1.22 17.20 5.48
CA ASP A 60 -0.93 15.89 6.09
C ASP A 60 -0.83 14.78 5.02
N ARG A 61 -1.65 14.83 3.96
CA ARG A 61 -1.58 13.85 2.87
C ARG A 61 -0.36 14.03 1.96
N ILE A 62 0.15 15.26 1.80
CA ILE A 62 1.38 15.52 1.04
C ILE A 62 2.58 14.85 1.71
N ASP A 63 2.66 14.85 3.04
CA ASP A 63 3.74 14.17 3.75
C ASP A 63 3.68 12.64 3.55
N ASP A 64 2.48 12.05 3.55
CA ASP A 64 2.30 10.64 3.20
C ASP A 64 2.73 10.35 1.75
N LEU A 65 2.39 11.23 0.80
CA LEU A 65 2.83 11.08 -0.60
C LEU A 65 4.36 11.15 -0.71
N LYS A 66 5.04 12.05 0.02
CA LYS A 66 6.51 12.11 0.04
C LYS A 66 7.13 10.81 0.54
N ILE A 67 6.59 10.25 1.62
CA ILE A 67 7.06 8.98 2.19
C ILE A 67 6.89 7.85 1.18
N LEU A 68 5.72 7.78 0.52
CA LEU A 68 5.44 6.78 -0.52
C LEU A 68 6.37 6.95 -1.73
N THR A 69 6.63 8.18 -2.17
CA THR A 69 7.59 8.45 -3.26
C THR A 69 9.01 8.03 -2.88
N GLY A 70 9.46 8.34 -1.66
CA GLY A 70 10.76 7.90 -1.17
C GLY A 70 10.90 6.37 -1.20
N ALA A 71 9.88 5.66 -0.69
CA ALA A 71 9.84 4.21 -0.72
C ALA A 71 9.83 3.65 -2.16
N LEU A 72 9.08 4.28 -3.09
CA LEU A 72 9.07 3.89 -4.50
C LEU A 72 10.46 4.02 -5.13
N CYS A 73 11.16 5.13 -4.88
CA CYS A 73 12.51 5.33 -5.37
C CYS A 73 13.49 4.27 -4.84
N GLU A 74 13.42 3.95 -3.55
CA GLU A 74 14.27 2.89 -2.97
C GLU A 74 14.03 1.52 -3.63
N ARG A 75 12.77 1.17 -3.93
CA ARG A 75 12.44 -0.09 -4.59
C ARG A 75 12.88 -0.15 -6.04
N ILE A 76 12.78 0.98 -6.76
CA ILE A 76 13.29 1.08 -8.13
C ILE A 76 14.80 0.88 -8.15
N ILE A 77 15.53 1.51 -7.21
CA ILE A 77 16.99 1.33 -7.08
C ILE A 77 17.32 -0.14 -6.77
N ALA A 78 16.60 -0.80 -5.85
CA ALA A 78 16.83 -2.21 -5.53
C ALA A 78 16.57 -3.14 -6.73
N LEU A 79 15.56 -2.82 -7.55
CA LEU A 79 15.30 -3.54 -8.79
C LEU A 79 16.42 -3.33 -9.81
N GLU A 80 16.89 -2.09 -10.00
CA GLU A 80 18.02 -1.76 -10.87
C GLU A 80 19.29 -2.50 -10.43
N ASP A 81 19.58 -2.52 -9.12
CA ASP A 81 20.71 -3.26 -8.55
C ASP A 81 20.60 -4.76 -8.85
N THR A 82 19.41 -5.34 -8.68
CA THR A 82 19.19 -6.76 -8.95
C THR A 82 19.43 -7.07 -10.44
N VAL A 83 18.92 -6.23 -11.34
CA VAL A 83 19.15 -6.34 -12.79
C VAL A 83 20.63 -6.23 -13.12
N ALA A 84 21.36 -5.30 -12.49
CA ALA A 84 22.79 -5.11 -12.72
C ALA A 84 23.64 -6.32 -12.29
N THR A 85 23.13 -7.16 -11.39
CA THR A 85 23.83 -8.39 -10.98
C THR A 85 23.64 -9.57 -11.93
N LEU A 86 22.76 -9.48 -12.94
CA LEU A 86 22.52 -10.57 -13.88
C LEU A 86 23.77 -10.91 -14.70
N SER A 87 24.05 -12.21 -14.87
CA SER A 87 25.21 -12.67 -15.60
C SER A 87 24.87 -13.85 -16.52
N GLU A 88 25.43 -13.87 -17.72
CA GLU A 88 25.34 -15.04 -18.63
C GLU A 88 25.98 -16.31 -18.04
N LYS A 89 26.78 -16.16 -16.98
CA LYS A 89 27.43 -17.25 -16.25
C LYS A 89 26.59 -17.77 -15.09
N ASP A 90 25.43 -17.18 -14.83
CA ASP A 90 24.55 -17.62 -13.75
C ASP A 90 24.08 -19.05 -14.02
N THR A 91 24.10 -19.89 -12.98
CA THR A 91 23.41 -21.18 -13.04
C THR A 91 21.91 -20.95 -13.15
N MET A 92 21.17 -21.93 -13.69
CA MET A 92 19.71 -21.84 -13.77
C MET A 92 19.07 -21.53 -12.41
N GLU A 93 19.58 -22.14 -11.33
CA GLU A 93 19.13 -21.87 -9.97
C GLU A 93 19.36 -20.41 -9.54
N THR A 94 20.56 -19.88 -9.82
CA THR A 94 20.91 -18.48 -9.48
C THR A 94 20.05 -17.50 -10.27
N PHE A 95 19.87 -17.75 -11.57
CA PHE A 95 19.03 -16.95 -12.44
C PHE A 95 17.57 -16.94 -11.94
N MET A 96 17.01 -18.11 -11.63
CA MET A 96 15.63 -18.21 -11.13
C MET A 96 15.46 -17.45 -9.80
N LYS A 97 16.44 -17.52 -8.91
CA LYS A 97 16.42 -16.74 -7.67
C LYS A 97 16.39 -15.24 -7.95
N LYS A 98 17.29 -14.73 -8.80
CA LYS A 98 17.32 -13.31 -9.18
C LYS A 98 16.02 -12.87 -9.85
N ALA A 99 15.44 -13.71 -10.71
CA ALA A 99 14.16 -13.45 -11.34
C ALA A 99 13.00 -13.36 -10.33
N CYS A 100 12.99 -14.22 -9.30
CA CYS A 100 12.05 -14.10 -8.18
C CYS A 100 12.25 -12.81 -7.39
N ASP A 101 13.49 -12.44 -7.08
CA ASP A 101 13.79 -11.20 -6.35
C ASP A 101 13.31 -9.97 -7.14
N MET A 102 13.57 -9.92 -8.46
CA MET A 102 13.07 -8.87 -9.35
C MET A 102 11.53 -8.81 -9.38
N ALA A 103 10.87 -9.97 -9.43
CA ALA A 103 9.40 -10.04 -9.42
C ALA A 103 8.82 -9.53 -8.10
N MET A 104 9.48 -9.82 -6.97
CA MET A 104 9.08 -9.30 -5.66
C MET A 104 9.23 -7.77 -5.59
N GLU A 105 10.36 -7.21 -6.03
CA GLU A 105 10.53 -5.76 -6.05
C GLU A 105 9.51 -5.08 -6.97
N GLY A 106 9.23 -5.65 -8.15
CA GLY A 106 8.17 -5.19 -9.05
C GLY A 106 6.78 -5.21 -8.40
N HIS A 107 6.47 -6.25 -7.63
CA HIS A 107 5.21 -6.34 -6.89
C HIS A 107 5.11 -5.28 -5.77
N LEU A 108 6.19 -5.05 -5.02
CA LEU A 108 6.24 -4.03 -3.98
C LEU A 108 6.08 -2.61 -4.56
N ILE A 109 6.72 -2.33 -5.70
CA ILE A 109 6.53 -1.08 -6.46
C ILE A 109 5.04 -0.91 -6.82
N GLY A 110 4.40 -1.97 -7.32
CA GLY A 110 2.96 -1.95 -7.64
C GLY A 110 2.09 -1.56 -6.44
N ILE A 111 2.28 -2.21 -5.28
CA ILE A 111 1.53 -1.92 -4.05
C ILE A 111 1.73 -0.46 -3.61
N LEU A 112 2.96 0.04 -3.66
CA LEU A 112 3.26 1.43 -3.28
C LEU A 112 2.62 2.42 -4.26
N GLY A 113 2.61 2.11 -5.55
CA GLY A 113 1.94 2.90 -6.59
C GLY A 113 0.43 2.97 -6.37
N GLU A 114 -0.21 1.86 -6.02
CA GLU A 114 -1.64 1.82 -5.67
C GLU A 114 -1.96 2.71 -4.46
N LYS A 115 -1.15 2.63 -3.39
CA LYS A 115 -1.33 3.49 -2.21
C LYS A 115 -1.11 4.97 -2.52
N PHE A 116 -0.15 5.28 -3.39
CA PHE A 116 0.10 6.65 -3.83
C PHE A 116 -1.13 7.20 -4.57
N ALA A 117 -1.65 6.43 -5.53
CA ALA A 117 -2.86 6.78 -6.26
C ALA A 117 -4.07 6.94 -5.33
N GLU A 118 -4.31 5.99 -4.41
CA GLU A 118 -5.39 6.05 -3.42
C GLU A 118 -5.30 7.33 -2.56
N THR A 119 -4.10 7.70 -2.14
CA THR A 119 -3.87 8.92 -1.35
C THR A 119 -4.17 10.18 -2.17
N GLY A 120 -3.75 10.20 -3.44
CA GLY A 120 -4.10 11.27 -4.38
C GLY A 120 -5.60 11.40 -4.62
N THR A 121 -6.31 10.28 -4.82
CA THR A 121 -7.77 10.26 -4.99
C THR A 121 -8.47 10.85 -3.77
N LYS A 122 -8.06 10.48 -2.55
CA LYS A 122 -8.63 11.05 -1.31
C LYS A 122 -8.46 12.56 -1.19
N ILE A 123 -7.35 13.11 -1.69
CA ILE A 123 -7.14 14.57 -1.76
C ILE A 123 -8.17 15.21 -2.69
N VAL A 124 -8.35 14.65 -3.89
CA VAL A 124 -9.28 15.17 -4.89
C VAL A 124 -10.72 15.08 -4.40
N GLU A 125 -11.15 13.92 -3.91
CA GLU A 125 -12.50 13.70 -3.36
C GLU A 125 -12.80 14.70 -2.23
N ARG A 126 -11.83 14.95 -1.36
CA ARG A 126 -12.00 15.92 -0.28
C ARG A 126 -12.09 17.37 -0.76
N GLY A 127 -11.42 17.71 -1.85
CA GLY A 127 -11.56 19.01 -2.51
C GLY A 127 -12.95 19.21 -3.10
N ALA A 128 -13.48 18.18 -3.77
CA ALA A 128 -14.82 18.18 -4.34
C ALA A 128 -15.92 18.31 -3.24
N ASP A 129 -15.75 17.61 -2.10
CA ASP A 129 -16.66 17.71 -0.94
C ASP A 129 -16.82 19.14 -0.40
N VAL A 130 -15.75 19.94 -0.46
CA VAL A 130 -15.73 21.32 0.03
C VAL A 130 -16.27 22.29 -1.03
N GLY A 131 -16.59 21.82 -2.24
CA GLY A 131 -17.08 22.66 -3.33
C GLY A 131 -15.99 23.55 -3.92
N VAL A 132 -14.77 23.02 -4.03
CA VAL A 132 -13.65 23.66 -4.74
C VAL A 132 -13.67 23.33 -6.25
N ASP A 133 -14.72 22.66 -6.72
CA ASP A 133 -15.01 22.56 -8.15
C ASP A 133 -15.77 23.82 -8.60
N ASP A 134 -15.13 24.63 -9.44
CA ASP A 134 -15.80 25.58 -10.34
C ASP A 134 -16.35 24.85 -11.58
#